data_AF-A0A7X1ZQE1-F1
#
_entry.id   AF-A0A7X1ZQE1-F1
#
_cell.length_a   1.000
_cell.length_b   1.000
_cell.length_c   1.000
_cell.angle_alpha   90.00
_cell.angle_beta   90.00
_cell.angle_gamma   90.00
#
_symmetry.space_group_name_H-M   'P 1'
#
loop_
_entity.id
_entity.type
_entity.pdbx_description
1 polymer ?
#
loop_
_entity_poly.entity_id
_entity_poly.type
_entity_poly.pdbx_seq_one_letter_code
_entity_poly.pdbx_strand_id
1 'polypeptide(L)'
;MSFLSEHNILIFLLQLTVLLLAARTVGELFRKLKQPALVGEILVGIIFGPTIFGRFLPGIEAFFFPADPIQHSMLETISWLGVFFLLLTTGFEVNITAAWKQRRSALSIGIIGVVIPMVLGIGLAFLLPDKYIVDPGRKLIFAMFLGTAVAISAMAVIARVLHDLDILKSDIGLTIISAVTVNDVLGWVAFTIVLGLATQQPHPGTKVSA
;
A
#
# COMPACT_ATOMS: atom_id res chain seq x y z
N MET A 1 -30.70 10.48 5.23
CA MET A 1 -29.59 11.37 4.81
C MET A 1 -29.01 11.94 6.09
N SER A 2 -27.82 11.47 6.52
CA SER A 2 -27.14 12.07 7.67
C SER A 2 -26.60 13.43 7.22
N PHE A 3 -27.12 14.51 7.81
CA PHE A 3 -26.64 15.85 7.52
C PHE A 3 -25.24 16.04 8.12
N LEU A 4 -24.32 16.63 7.36
CA LEU A 4 -23.03 17.08 7.86
C LEU A 4 -23.28 18.19 8.88
N SER A 5 -22.84 17.99 10.13
CA SER A 5 -22.93 19.00 11.18
C SER A 5 -21.71 19.94 11.14
N GLU A 6 -21.87 21.16 11.64
CA GLU A 6 -20.75 22.10 11.83
C GLU A 6 -19.66 21.51 12.73
N HIS A 7 -20.08 20.76 13.76
CA HIS A 7 -19.19 20.02 14.63
C HIS A 7 -18.32 19.02 13.85
N ASN A 8 -18.92 18.33 12.86
CA ASN A 8 -18.17 17.38 12.05
C ASN A 8 -17.11 18.08 11.21
N ILE A 9 -17.44 19.22 10.60
CA ILE A 9 -16.50 20.01 9.82
C ILE A 9 -15.35 20.52 10.71
N LEU A 10 -15.66 20.97 11.93
CA LEU A 10 -14.65 21.45 12.87
C LEU A 10 -13.65 20.36 13.24
N ILE A 11 -14.13 19.17 13.60
CA ILE A 11 -13.26 18.03 13.91
C ILE A 11 -12.41 17.66 12.69
N PHE A 12 -12.99 17.62 11.50
CA PHE A 12 -12.26 17.30 10.28
C PHE A 12 -11.13 18.29 9.98
N LEU A 13 -11.38 19.59 10.11
CA LEU A 13 -10.36 20.62 9.93
C LEU A 13 -9.26 20.52 11.00
N LEU A 14 -9.62 20.19 12.23
CA LEU A 14 -8.67 19.95 13.32
C LEU A 14 -7.81 18.72 13.02
N GLN A 15 -8.40 17.61 12.59
CA GLN A 15 -7.69 16.39 12.17
C GLN A 15 -6.69 16.68 11.07
N LEU A 16 -7.11 17.34 9.99
CA LEU A 16 -6.23 17.72 8.89
C LEU A 16 -5.07 18.59 9.37
N THR A 17 -5.38 19.60 10.19
CA THR A 17 -4.35 20.51 10.72
C THR A 17 -3.32 19.75 11.54
N VAL A 18 -3.77 18.92 12.48
CA VAL A 18 -2.89 18.14 13.36
C VAL A 18 -2.08 17.11 12.58
N LEU A 19 -2.71 16.36 11.69
CA LEU A 19 -2.05 15.36 10.85
C LEU A 19 -1.00 16.00 9.94
N LEU A 20 -1.35 17.07 9.22
CA LEU A 20 -0.42 17.76 8.32
C LEU A 20 0.73 18.41 9.07
N LEU A 21 0.47 19.08 10.20
CA LEU A 21 1.53 19.70 11.01
C LEU A 21 2.47 18.65 11.59
N ALA A 22 1.93 17.57 12.16
CA ALA A 22 2.73 16.49 12.73
C ALA A 22 3.55 15.79 11.65
N ALA A 23 2.90 15.37 10.55
CA ALA A 23 3.54 14.71 9.42
C ALA A 23 4.65 15.57 8.82
N ARG A 24 4.40 16.87 8.60
CA ARG A 24 5.40 17.78 8.04
C ARG A 24 6.58 18.00 8.98
N THR A 25 6.32 18.16 10.29
CA THR A 25 7.36 18.41 11.29
C THR A 25 8.26 17.19 11.47
N VAL A 26 7.66 16.01 11.64
CA VAL A 26 8.42 14.76 11.80
C VAL A 26 9.10 14.37 10.49
N GLY A 27 8.44 14.54 9.34
CA GLY A 27 9.04 14.31 8.03
C GLY A 27 10.28 15.19 7.79
N GLU A 28 10.23 16.47 8.16
CA GLU A 28 11.39 17.37 8.05
C GLU A 28 12.52 16.97 9.02
N LEU A 29 12.18 16.50 10.23
CA LEU A 29 13.17 15.95 11.16
C LEU A 29 13.88 14.73 10.56
N PHE A 30 13.14 13.80 9.96
CA PHE A 30 13.71 12.63 9.29
C PHE A 30 14.58 13.01 8.09
N ARG A 31 14.16 14.00 7.31
CA ARG A 31 14.94 14.56 6.21
C ARG A 31 16.27 15.14 6.70
N LYS A 32 16.30 15.84 7.84
CA LYS A 32 17.55 16.30 8.48
C LYS A 32 18.46 15.14 8.92
N LEU A 33 17.88 13.99 9.27
CA LEU A 33 18.60 12.75 9.58
C LEU A 33 19.01 11.95 8.33
N LYS A 34 18.85 12.51 7.12
CA LYS A 34 19.12 11.85 5.83
C LYS A 34 18.25 10.61 5.58
N GLN A 35 17.04 10.60 6.13
CA GLN A 35 16.02 9.59 5.86
C GLN A 35 14.92 10.19 4.98
N PRO A 36 14.24 9.40 4.13
CA PRO A 36 13.08 9.87 3.37
C PRO A 36 11.99 10.41 4.30
N ALA A 37 11.36 11.53 3.92
CA ALA A 37 10.36 12.18 4.78
C ALA A 37 9.16 11.26 5.06
N LEU A 38 8.81 10.42 4.07
CA LEU A 38 7.76 9.42 4.18
C LEU A 38 7.88 8.52 5.41
N VAL A 39 9.10 8.18 5.85
CA VAL A 39 9.31 7.36 7.06
C VAL A 39 8.74 8.05 8.30
N GLY A 40 8.99 9.35 8.44
CA GLY A 40 8.46 10.17 9.52
C GLY A 40 6.94 10.31 9.46
N GLU A 41 6.37 10.44 8.27
CA GLU A 41 4.93 10.55 8.07
C GLU A 41 4.19 9.26 8.42
N ILE A 42 4.73 8.10 8.03
CA ILE A 42 4.19 6.79 8.42
C ILE A 42 4.24 6.63 9.94
N LEU A 43 5.33 7.05 10.59
CA LEU A 43 5.45 7.02 12.05
C LEU A 43 4.39 7.88 12.73
N VAL A 44 4.10 9.08 12.20
CA VAL A 44 3.00 9.92 12.71
C VAL A 44 1.67 9.17 12.59
N GLY A 45 1.38 8.54 11.45
CA GLY A 45 0.18 7.71 11.28
C GLY A 45 0.07 6.57 12.31
N ILE A 46 1.18 5.86 12.57
CA ILE A 46 1.23 4.78 13.57
C ILE A 46 1.01 5.32 14.99
N ILE A 47 1.58 6.48 15.31
CA ILE A 47 1.45 7.12 16.63
C ILE A 47 0.00 7.57 16.86
N PHE A 48 -0.55 8.33 15.91
CA PHE A 48 -1.89 8.92 16.01
C PHE A 48 -3.01 7.91 15.81
N GLY A 49 -2.72 6.78 15.15
CA GLY A 49 -3.67 5.71 14.92
C GLY A 49 -3.92 4.81 16.13
N PRO A 50 -4.68 3.72 15.93
CA PRO A 50 -5.10 2.84 17.02
C PRO A 50 -3.94 2.06 17.66
N THR A 51 -2.79 1.95 16.97
CA THR A 51 -1.64 1.16 17.42
C THR A 51 -1.00 1.72 18.69
N ILE A 52 -0.79 3.05 18.75
CA ILE A 52 -0.16 3.71 19.91
C ILE A 52 -1.21 4.51 20.67
N PHE A 53 -1.81 5.55 20.08
CA PHE A 53 -2.78 6.37 20.79
C PHE A 53 -4.03 5.58 21.15
N GLY A 54 -4.61 4.79 20.24
CA GLY A 54 -5.78 3.96 20.58
C GLY A 54 -5.53 2.95 21.70
N ARG A 55 -4.29 2.43 21.82
CA ARG A 55 -3.93 1.43 22.84
C ARG A 55 -3.54 2.05 24.20
N PHE A 56 -2.77 3.14 24.19
CA PHE A 56 -2.18 3.71 25.41
C PHE A 56 -2.87 5.01 25.86
N LEU A 57 -3.50 5.75 24.94
CA LEU A 57 -4.12 7.05 25.17
C LEU A 57 -5.51 7.14 24.48
N PRO A 58 -6.44 6.21 24.75
CA PRO A 58 -7.70 6.09 24.00
C PRO A 58 -8.57 7.35 24.09
N GLY A 59 -8.48 8.12 25.18
CA GLY A 59 -9.21 9.38 25.31
C GLY A 59 -8.72 10.47 24.35
N ILE A 60 -7.42 10.49 24.03
CA ILE A 60 -6.85 11.44 23.06
C ILE A 60 -7.20 10.99 21.64
N GLU A 61 -7.10 9.70 21.37
CA GLU A 61 -7.48 9.13 20.07
C GLU A 61 -8.95 9.39 19.77
N ALA A 62 -9.87 9.09 20.70
CA ALA A 62 -11.30 9.32 20.50
C ALA A 62 -11.68 10.81 20.37
N PHE A 63 -10.88 11.72 20.93
CA PHE A 63 -11.09 13.16 20.78
C PHE A 63 -10.75 13.66 19.37
N PHE A 64 -9.60 13.24 18.83
CA PHE A 64 -9.18 13.65 17.49
C PHE A 64 -9.81 12.79 16.38
N PHE A 65 -10.00 11.50 16.61
CA PHE A 65 -10.49 10.50 15.67
C PHE A 65 -11.70 9.76 16.26
N PRO A 66 -12.85 10.43 16.40
CA PRO A 66 -14.04 9.78 16.92
C PRO A 66 -14.48 8.64 16.01
N ALA A 67 -15.04 7.57 16.60
CA ALA A 67 -15.62 6.43 15.90
C ALA A 67 -16.96 6.77 15.20
N ASP A 68 -17.00 7.89 14.47
CA ASP A 68 -18.10 8.31 13.60
C ASP A 68 -17.77 7.89 12.15
N PRO A 69 -18.64 7.09 11.50
CA PRO A 69 -18.48 6.73 10.09
C PRO A 69 -18.34 7.94 9.16
N ILE A 70 -19.03 9.05 9.44
CA ILE A 70 -19.00 10.26 8.59
C ILE A 70 -17.60 10.88 8.62
N GLN A 71 -17.00 11.00 9.80
CA GLN A 71 -15.63 11.50 9.98
C GLN A 71 -14.61 10.64 9.24
N HIS A 72 -14.74 9.32 9.39
CA HIS A 72 -13.88 8.37 8.70
C HIS A 72 -13.98 8.53 7.19
N SER A 73 -15.19 8.61 6.63
CA SER A 73 -15.38 8.80 5.19
C SER A 73 -14.82 10.14 4.69
N MET A 74 -14.90 11.22 5.48
CA MET A 74 -14.31 12.51 5.12
C MET A 74 -12.77 12.44 5.04
N LEU A 75 -12.12 11.86 6.06
CA LEU A 75 -10.68 11.61 6.06
C LEU A 75 -10.23 10.63 4.98
N GLU A 76 -11.02 9.60 4.72
CA GLU A 76 -10.72 8.61 3.67
C GLU A 76 -10.78 9.26 2.28
N THR A 77 -11.79 10.10 2.03
CA THR A 77 -11.95 10.80 0.74
C THR A 77 -10.74 11.70 0.44
N ILE A 78 -10.29 12.50 1.41
CA ILE A 78 -9.12 13.36 1.23
C ILE A 78 -7.82 12.53 1.13
N SER A 79 -7.74 11.39 1.81
CA SER A 79 -6.61 10.47 1.69
C SER A 79 -6.51 9.88 0.29
N TRP A 80 -7.63 9.44 -0.30
CA TRP A 80 -7.69 8.97 -1.69
C TRP A 80 -7.31 10.07 -2.69
N LEU A 81 -7.74 11.31 -2.46
CA LEU A 81 -7.30 12.46 -3.26
C LEU A 81 -5.78 12.67 -3.14
N GLY A 82 -5.22 12.57 -1.93
CA GLY A 82 -3.77 12.66 -1.71
C GLY A 82 -3.00 11.57 -2.45
N VAL A 83 -3.46 10.32 -2.40
CA VAL A 83 -2.87 9.20 -3.15
C VAL A 83 -2.97 9.43 -4.66
N PHE A 84 -4.11 9.91 -5.14
CA PHE A 84 -4.32 10.26 -6.54
C PHE A 84 -3.32 11.33 -7.00
N PHE A 85 -3.17 12.44 -6.25
CA PHE A 85 -2.22 13.49 -6.59
C PHE A 85 -0.77 12.99 -6.53
N LEU A 86 -0.42 12.17 -5.54
CA LEU A 86 0.91 11.55 -5.45
C LEU A 86 1.23 10.72 -6.68
N LEU A 87 0.30 9.86 -7.11
CA LEU A 87 0.43 9.03 -8.30
C LEU A 87 0.49 9.86 -9.58
N LEU A 88 -0.31 10.92 -9.67
CA LEU A 88 -0.32 11.84 -10.80
C LEU A 88 1.03 12.56 -10.96
N THR A 89 1.53 13.17 -9.88
CA THR A 89 2.84 13.83 -9.88
C THR A 89 3.96 12.85 -10.22
N THR A 90 3.94 11.67 -9.61
CA THR A 90 4.89 10.60 -9.93
C THR A 90 4.84 10.27 -11.42
N GLY A 91 3.65 10.06 -11.98
CA GLY A 91 3.46 9.74 -13.40
C GLY A 91 4.01 10.82 -14.35
N PHE A 92 3.87 12.10 -13.99
CA PHE A 92 4.42 13.21 -14.80
C PHE A 92 5.95 13.29 -14.79
N GLU A 93 6.62 12.79 -13.75
CA GLU A 93 8.08 12.81 -13.65
C GLU A 93 8.74 11.63 -14.37
N VAL A 94 7.99 10.58 -14.70
CA VAL A 94 8.53 9.38 -15.34
C VAL A 94 8.81 9.61 -16.82
N ASN A 95 10.08 9.55 -17.20
CA ASN A 95 10.50 9.56 -18.60
C ASN A 95 10.37 8.16 -19.23
N ILE A 96 9.24 7.91 -19.89
CA ILE A 96 8.91 6.64 -20.55
C ILE A 96 9.96 6.24 -21.60
N THR A 97 10.55 7.21 -22.31
CA THR A 97 11.56 6.95 -23.34
C THR A 97 12.88 6.46 -22.74
N ALA A 98 13.30 7.02 -21.60
CA ALA A 98 14.49 6.58 -20.90
C ALA A 98 14.29 5.19 -20.28
N ALA A 99 13.09 4.92 -19.73
CA ALA A 99 12.70 3.60 -19.25
C ALA A 99 12.78 2.52 -20.35
N TRP A 100 12.37 2.86 -21.57
CA TRP A 100 12.39 1.94 -22.71
C TRP A 100 13.80 1.53 -23.18
N LYS A 101 14.81 2.39 -22.96
CA LYS A 101 16.21 2.09 -23.29
C LYS A 101 16.78 1.00 -22.38
N GLN A 102 16.34 0.94 -21.12
CA GLN A 102 16.81 -0.03 -20.11
C GLN A 102 15.89 -1.26 -19.96
N ARG A 103 14.91 -1.42 -20.87
CA ARG A 103 13.83 -2.42 -20.78
C ARG A 103 14.27 -3.86 -20.52
N ARG A 104 15.41 -4.31 -21.08
CA ARG A 104 15.87 -5.70 -20.89
C ARG A 104 16.30 -5.96 -19.45
N SER A 105 17.09 -5.06 -18.88
CA SER A 105 17.52 -5.17 -17.48
C SER A 105 16.32 -4.97 -16.53
N ALA A 106 15.49 -3.96 -16.81
CA ALA A 106 14.28 -3.69 -16.02
C ALA A 106 13.30 -4.88 -16.02
N LEU A 107 13.10 -5.55 -17.16
CA LEU A 107 12.24 -6.72 -17.26
C LEU A 107 12.77 -7.90 -16.44
N SER A 108 14.07 -8.19 -16.54
CA SER A 108 14.69 -9.25 -15.73
C SER A 108 14.60 -8.95 -14.24
N ILE A 109 14.91 -7.72 -13.83
CA ILE A 109 14.83 -7.28 -12.42
C ILE A 109 13.38 -7.35 -11.93
N GLY A 110 12.41 -6.84 -12.70
CA GLY A 110 11.00 -6.85 -12.35
C GLY A 110 10.42 -8.27 -12.22
N ILE A 111 10.71 -9.15 -13.18
CA ILE A 111 10.24 -10.56 -13.12
C ILE A 111 10.86 -11.27 -11.93
N ILE A 112 12.18 -11.18 -11.74
CA ILE A 112 12.86 -11.84 -10.62
C ILE A 112 12.35 -11.29 -9.29
N GLY A 113 12.18 -9.96 -9.21
CA GLY A 113 11.66 -9.24 -8.05
C GLY A 113 10.23 -9.62 -7.67
N VAL A 114 9.42 -10.12 -8.61
CA VAL A 114 8.07 -10.65 -8.33
C VAL A 114 8.13 -12.15 -8.04
N VAL A 115 8.74 -12.93 -8.93
CA VAL A 115 8.67 -14.39 -8.90
C VAL A 115 9.35 -14.97 -7.66
N ILE A 116 10.54 -14.48 -7.29
CA ILE A 116 11.26 -15.01 -6.14
C ILE A 116 10.49 -14.77 -4.84
N PRO A 117 10.10 -13.54 -4.47
CA PRO A 117 9.33 -13.31 -3.25
C PRO A 117 7.97 -14.00 -3.26
N MET A 118 7.33 -14.13 -4.43
CA MET A 118 6.05 -14.84 -4.55
C MET A 118 6.20 -16.32 -4.23
N VAL A 119 7.20 -17.01 -4.80
CA VAL A 119 7.46 -18.42 -4.53
C VAL A 119 7.82 -18.62 -3.05
N LEU A 120 8.66 -17.75 -2.48
CA LEU A 120 9.00 -17.81 -1.06
C LEU A 120 7.79 -17.57 -0.17
N GLY A 121 6.94 -16.59 -0.48
CA GLY A 121 5.72 -16.29 0.25
C GLY A 121 4.69 -17.42 0.19
N ILE A 122 4.54 -18.07 -0.97
CA ILE A 122 3.73 -19.29 -1.12
C ILE A 122 4.31 -20.41 -0.24
N GLY A 123 5.62 -20.64 -0.29
CA GLY A 123 6.29 -21.65 0.53
C GLY A 123 6.10 -21.42 2.02
N LEU A 124 6.28 -20.17 2.48
CA LEU A 124 6.04 -19.77 3.86
C LEU A 124 4.58 -19.97 4.28
N ALA A 125 3.62 -19.72 3.38
CA ALA A 125 2.21 -19.94 3.67
C ALA A 125 1.88 -21.41 3.97
N PHE A 126 2.58 -22.36 3.32
CA PHE A 126 2.39 -23.78 3.62
C PHE A 126 2.99 -24.20 4.97
N LEU A 127 4.01 -23.48 5.44
CA LEU A 127 4.62 -23.68 6.76
C LEU A 127 3.83 -23.02 7.90
N LEU A 128 2.89 -22.12 7.59
CA LEU A 128 2.06 -21.48 8.61
C LEU A 128 1.12 -22.51 9.27
N PRO A 129 0.97 -22.45 10.61
CA PRO A 129 -0.01 -23.25 11.33
C PRO A 129 -1.45 -23.01 10.83
N ASP A 130 -2.25 -24.07 10.73
CA ASP A 130 -3.59 -24.01 10.15
C ASP A 130 -4.55 -23.06 10.89
N LYS A 131 -4.26 -22.70 12.16
CA LYS A 131 -5.01 -21.69 12.92
C LYS A 131 -5.04 -20.30 12.28
N TYR A 132 -4.08 -19.99 11.41
CA TYR A 132 -4.03 -18.73 10.67
C TYR A 132 -4.74 -18.79 9.31
N ILE A 133 -5.21 -19.98 8.91
CA ILE A 133 -5.89 -20.22 7.65
C ILE A 133 -7.39 -20.33 7.94
N VAL A 134 -8.17 -19.38 7.42
CA VAL A 134 -9.63 -19.31 7.67
C VAL A 134 -10.35 -20.56 7.16
N ASP A 135 -9.95 -21.06 5.98
CA ASP A 135 -10.49 -22.27 5.37
C ASP A 135 -9.34 -23.21 4.96
N PRO A 136 -9.07 -24.27 5.73
CA PRO A 136 -8.02 -25.24 5.41
C PRO A 136 -8.19 -25.89 4.03
N GLY A 137 -9.41 -26.00 3.51
CA GLY A 137 -9.71 -26.51 2.17
C GLY A 137 -9.25 -25.58 1.04
N ARG A 138 -8.93 -24.32 1.35
CA ARG A 138 -8.46 -23.30 0.39
C ARG A 138 -7.02 -22.86 0.65
N LYS A 139 -6.21 -23.71 1.31
CA LYS A 139 -4.81 -23.42 1.67
C LYS A 139 -3.96 -22.96 0.47
N LEU A 140 -4.19 -23.52 -0.72
CA LEU A 140 -3.50 -23.08 -1.95
C LEU A 140 -3.86 -21.65 -2.35
N ILE A 141 -5.14 -21.27 -2.30
CA ILE A 141 -5.60 -19.91 -2.62
C ILE A 141 -5.04 -18.92 -1.61
N PHE A 142 -5.07 -19.27 -0.32
CA PHE A 142 -4.42 -18.48 0.73
C PHE A 142 -2.92 -18.30 0.48
N ALA A 143 -2.22 -19.39 0.11
CA ALA A 143 -0.78 -19.35 -0.16
C ALA A 143 -0.44 -18.47 -1.38
N MET A 144 -1.20 -18.60 -2.47
CA MET A 144 -1.03 -17.75 -3.65
C MET A 144 -1.34 -16.28 -3.34
N PHE A 145 -2.36 -16.01 -2.52
CA PHE A 145 -2.66 -14.67 -2.04
C PHE A 145 -1.51 -14.10 -1.22
N LEU A 146 -1.00 -14.85 -0.24
CA LEU A 146 0.12 -14.40 0.59
C LEU A 146 1.38 -14.15 -0.23
N GLY A 147 1.72 -15.07 -1.14
CA GLY A 147 2.86 -14.89 -2.04
C GLY A 147 2.71 -13.65 -2.93
N THR A 148 1.53 -13.45 -3.49
CA THR A 148 1.24 -12.25 -4.29
C THR A 148 1.38 -10.97 -3.44
N ALA A 149 0.82 -10.96 -2.23
CA ALA A 149 0.89 -9.82 -1.33
C ALA A 149 2.32 -9.48 -0.90
N VAL A 150 3.18 -10.49 -0.71
CA VAL A 150 4.60 -10.29 -0.37
C VAL A 150 5.43 -9.80 -1.56
N ALA A 151 5.04 -10.17 -2.79
CA ALA A 151 5.79 -9.81 -4.00
C ALA A 151 5.52 -8.39 -4.51
N ILE A 152 4.31 -7.87 -4.32
CA ILE A 152 3.92 -6.56 -4.88
C ILE A 152 4.56 -5.42 -4.08
N SER A 153 5.37 -4.62 -4.77
CA SER A 153 5.88 -3.34 -4.27
C SER A 153 5.06 -2.14 -4.77
N ALA A 154 5.01 -1.06 -4.00
CA ALA A 154 4.26 0.15 -4.36
C ALA A 154 5.11 1.17 -5.13
N MET A 155 4.81 1.35 -6.43
CA MET A 155 5.53 2.28 -7.31
C MET A 155 5.58 3.72 -6.80
N ALA A 156 4.45 4.25 -6.34
CA ALA A 156 4.34 5.64 -5.87
C ALA A 156 5.30 5.94 -4.71
N VAL A 157 5.40 4.98 -3.78
CA VAL A 157 6.26 5.09 -2.60
C VAL A 157 7.73 5.05 -3.00
N ILE A 158 8.12 4.13 -3.88
CA ILE A 158 9.50 4.03 -4.37
C ILE A 158 9.89 5.30 -5.11
N ALA A 159 9.05 5.79 -6.02
CA ALA A 159 9.33 7.01 -6.76
C ALA A 159 9.49 8.22 -5.82
N ARG A 160 8.62 8.35 -4.83
CA ARG A 160 8.72 9.39 -3.81
C ARG A 160 10.02 9.28 -3.00
N VAL A 161 10.41 8.08 -2.59
CA VAL A 161 11.67 7.87 -1.86
C VAL A 161 12.88 8.25 -2.72
N LEU A 162 12.91 7.86 -4.00
CA LEU A 162 13.98 8.24 -4.92
C LEU A 162 14.01 9.75 -5.17
N HIS A 163 12.85 10.41 -5.20
CA HIS A 163 12.74 11.87 -5.30
C HIS A 163 13.27 12.55 -4.03
N ASP A 164 12.86 12.09 -2.84
CA ASP A 164 13.34 12.61 -1.55
C ASP A 164 14.86 12.47 -1.37
N LEU A 165 15.44 11.44 -1.99
CA LEU A 165 16.88 11.19 -2.02
C LEU A 165 17.61 11.86 -3.19
N ASP A 166 16.92 12.62 -4.04
CA ASP A 166 17.46 13.30 -5.23
C ASP A 166 18.15 12.38 -6.26
N ILE A 167 17.71 11.12 -6.34
CA ILE A 167 18.27 10.11 -7.26
C ILE A 167 17.26 9.60 -8.30
N LEU A 168 16.03 10.10 -8.31
CA LEU A 168 14.99 9.65 -9.25
C LEU A 168 15.40 9.76 -10.72
N LYS A 169 16.10 10.85 -11.08
CA LYS A 169 16.53 11.13 -12.47
C LYS A 169 17.86 10.47 -12.86
N SER A 170 18.50 9.75 -11.95
CA SER A 170 19.73 9.00 -12.24
C SER A 170 19.45 7.74 -13.08
N ASP A 171 20.48 7.17 -13.71
CA ASP A 171 20.33 5.91 -14.46
C ASP A 171 19.82 4.76 -13.59
N ILE A 172 20.26 4.69 -12.33
CA ILE A 172 19.79 3.68 -11.38
C ILE A 172 18.33 3.96 -10.97
N GLY A 173 17.96 5.22 -10.77
CA GLY A 173 16.58 5.62 -10.47
C GLY A 173 15.62 5.25 -11.59
N LEU A 174 15.98 5.56 -12.84
CA LEU A 174 15.20 5.19 -14.03
C LEU A 174 15.10 3.66 -14.20
N THR A 175 16.17 2.92 -13.94
CA THR A 175 16.15 1.45 -13.95
C THR A 175 15.19 0.90 -12.90
N ILE A 176 15.22 1.43 -11.68
CA ILE A 176 14.32 1.03 -10.58
C ILE A 176 12.86 1.31 -10.96
N ILE A 177 12.54 2.53 -11.41
CA ILE A 177 11.17 2.88 -11.82
C ILE A 177 10.67 1.95 -12.93
N SER A 178 11.51 1.68 -13.93
CA SER A 178 11.16 0.78 -15.03
C SER A 178 10.88 -0.64 -14.55
N ALA A 179 11.71 -1.17 -13.64
CA ALA A 179 11.52 -2.49 -13.06
C ALA A 179 10.25 -2.56 -12.20
N VAL A 180 9.94 -1.50 -11.45
CA VAL A 180 8.75 -1.42 -10.61
C VAL A 180 7.47 -1.32 -11.44
N THR A 181 7.50 -0.64 -12.61
CA THR A 181 6.37 -0.66 -13.55
C THR A 181 6.07 -2.06 -14.07
N VAL A 182 7.11 -2.85 -14.36
CA VAL A 182 6.93 -4.28 -14.72
C VAL A 182 6.34 -5.06 -13.55
N ASN A 183 6.84 -4.83 -12.32
CA ASN A 183 6.28 -5.42 -11.11
C ASN A 183 4.78 -5.11 -10.95
N ASP A 184 4.35 -3.86 -11.14
CA ASP A 184 2.94 -3.48 -10.98
C ASP A 184 2.04 -4.24 -11.96
N VAL A 185 2.44 -4.37 -13.23
CA VAL A 185 1.68 -5.14 -14.23
C VAL A 185 1.59 -6.61 -13.83
N LEU A 186 2.72 -7.23 -13.45
CA LEU A 186 2.74 -8.64 -13.04
C LEU A 186 1.94 -8.88 -11.76
N GLY A 187 2.03 -7.95 -10.81
CA GLY A 187 1.28 -7.95 -9.56
C GLY A 187 -0.22 -7.91 -9.79
N TRP A 188 -0.70 -7.02 -10.66
CA TRP A 188 -2.12 -6.95 -11.02
C TRP A 188 -2.61 -8.22 -11.71
N VAL A 189 -1.82 -8.82 -12.59
CA VAL A 189 -2.15 -10.10 -13.25
C VAL A 189 -2.25 -11.22 -12.20
N ALA A 190 -1.23 -11.38 -11.36
CA ALA A 190 -1.22 -12.40 -10.30
C ALA A 190 -2.40 -12.21 -9.33
N PHE A 191 -2.64 -10.99 -8.87
CA PHE A 191 -3.74 -10.66 -7.96
C PHE A 191 -5.10 -10.96 -8.59
N THR A 192 -5.28 -10.63 -9.88
CA THR A 192 -6.52 -10.93 -10.61
C THR A 192 -6.78 -12.44 -10.70
N ILE A 193 -5.74 -13.24 -10.98
CA ILE A 193 -5.85 -14.70 -11.02
C ILE A 193 -6.27 -15.24 -9.66
N VAL A 194 -5.59 -14.82 -8.59
CA VAL A 194 -5.91 -15.25 -7.22
C VAL A 194 -7.32 -14.87 -6.82
N LEU A 195 -7.74 -13.63 -7.10
CA LEU A 195 -9.09 -13.15 -6.82
C LEU A 195 -10.14 -13.95 -7.61
N GLY A 196 -9.89 -14.21 -8.90
CA GLY A 196 -10.75 -15.04 -9.74
C GLY A 196 -10.94 -16.44 -9.14
N LEU A 197 -9.85 -17.10 -8.75
CA LEU A 197 -9.90 -18.42 -8.10
C LEU A 197 -10.61 -18.38 -6.74
N ALA A 198 -10.44 -17.32 -5.96
CA ALA A 198 -11.09 -17.16 -4.66
C ALA A 198 -12.62 -17.01 -4.78
N THR A 199 -13.08 -16.30 -5.82
CA THR A 199 -14.51 -16.05 -6.07
C THR A 199 -15.24 -17.23 -6.71
N GLN A 200 -14.55 -18.19 -7.33
CA GLN A 200 -15.18 -19.41 -7.82
C GLN A 200 -15.63 -20.29 -6.63
N GLN A 201 -16.92 -20.26 -6.31
CA GLN A 201 -17.57 -21.27 -5.45
C GLN A 201 -17.80 -22.54 -6.26
N PRO A 202 -17.55 -23.75 -5.70
CA PRO A 202 -18.11 -24.97 -6.27
C PRO A 202 -19.63 -24.84 -6.21
N HIS A 203 -20.31 -24.89 -7.35
CA HIS A 203 -21.77 -25.01 -7.38
C HIS A 203 -22.20 -26.26 -6.58
N PRO A 204 -23.12 -26.15 -5.61
CA PRO A 204 -23.70 -27.32 -4.95
C PRO A 204 -24.65 -27.98 -5.94
N GLY A 205 -24.15 -28.85 -6.83
CA GLY A 205 -25.02 -29.49 -7.82
C GLY A 205 -24.41 -30.56 -8.73
N THR A 206 -23.12 -30.55 -9.03
CA THR A 206 -22.54 -31.54 -9.95
C THR A 206 -22.05 -32.78 -9.21
N LYS A 207 -22.99 -33.65 -8.81
CA LYS A 207 -22.70 -35.08 -8.74
C LYS A 207 -22.44 -35.56 -10.18
N VAL A 208 -21.17 -35.65 -10.55
CA VAL A 208 -20.80 -36.44 -11.74
C VAL A 208 -20.91 -37.91 -11.31
N SER A 209 -22.02 -38.51 -11.70
CA SER A 209 -22.19 -39.96 -11.70
C SER A 209 -21.21 -40.54 -12.73
N ALA A 210 -20.24 -41.32 -12.26
CA ALA A 210 -19.57 -42.34 -13.04
C ALA A 210 -19.22 -43.49 -12.08
#